data_AF-A0A932T694-F1
#
_entry.id   AF-A0A932T694-F1
#
_cell.length_a   1.000
_cell.length_b   1.000
_cell.length_c   1.000
_cell.angle_alpha   90.00
_cell.angle_beta   90.00
_cell.angle_gamma   90.00
#
_symmetry.space_group_name_H-M   'P 1'
#
loop_
_entity.id
_entity.type
_entity.pdbx_description
1 polymer ?
#
loop_
_entity_poly.entity_id
_entity_poly.type
_entity_poly.pdbx_seq_one_letter_code
_entity_poly.pdbx_strand_id
1 'polypeptide(L)'
;EHVFANIEKMVIKKTNERGGYGMLMGSAATPEEIVKYKAEVMQNPRQFIGQPIISLSSSPCYMNGKLQPRRVDLRPYALCGPNGIEIVPGGLTRVALREGSMIVNSSQGGGSKDTWVLSPLP
;
A
#
# COMPACT_ATOMS: atom_id res chain seq x y z
N GLU A 1 -18.34 6.93 -12.11
CA GLU A 1 -17.94 7.44 -13.44
C GLU A 1 -16.47 7.87 -13.49
N HIS A 2 -16.03 8.84 -12.68
CA HIS A 2 -14.64 9.32 -12.65
C HIS A 2 -13.56 8.21 -12.58
N VAL A 3 -13.73 7.23 -11.70
CA VAL A 3 -12.77 6.12 -11.50
C VAL A 3 -12.55 5.32 -12.79
N PHE A 4 -13.63 4.96 -13.50
CA PHE A 4 -13.52 4.17 -14.73
C PHE A 4 -13.00 5.00 -15.91
N ALA A 5 -13.36 6.28 -15.98
CA ALA A 5 -12.85 7.18 -17.01
C ALA A 5 -11.33 7.42 -16.89
N ASN A 6 -10.76 7.19 -15.70
CA ASN A 6 -9.34 7.41 -15.42
C ASN A 6 -8.63 6.12 -14.99
N ILE A 7 -9.14 4.95 -15.40
CA ILE A 7 -8.78 3.66 -14.78
C ILE A 7 -7.26 3.40 -14.74
N GLU A 8 -6.52 3.79 -15.78
CA GLU A 8 -5.06 3.62 -15.86
C GLU A 8 -4.29 4.32 -14.72
N LYS A 9 -4.87 5.38 -14.13
CA LYS A 9 -4.29 6.15 -13.02
C LYS A 9 -4.88 5.74 -11.67
N MET A 10 -5.74 4.73 -11.64
CA MET A 10 -6.50 4.34 -10.47
C MET A 10 -6.12 2.93 -10.01
N VAL A 11 -6.19 2.74 -8.70
CA VAL A 11 -6.25 1.43 -8.07
C VAL A 11 -7.66 1.23 -7.52
N ILE A 12 -8.27 0.09 -7.81
CA ILE A 12 -9.60 -0.28 -7.30
C ILE A 12 -9.44 -1.50 -6.40
N LYS A 13 -10.02 -1.46 -5.20
CA LYS A 13 -9.96 -2.58 -4.25
C LYS A 13 -11.24 -2.67 -3.44
N LYS A 14 -11.51 -3.87 -2.91
CA LYS A 14 -12.61 -4.10 -1.98
C LYS A 14 -12.38 -3.42 -0.63
N THR A 15 -13.45 -3.00 0.02
CA THR A 15 -13.41 -2.28 1.30
C THR A 15 -13.18 -3.19 2.51
N ASN A 16 -13.57 -4.46 2.40
CA ASN A 16 -13.62 -5.42 3.50
C ASN A 16 -12.53 -6.51 3.45
N GLU A 17 -11.72 -6.56 2.39
CA GLU A 17 -10.68 -7.57 2.25
C GLU A 17 -9.34 -7.12 2.85
N ARG A 18 -8.65 -8.04 3.53
CA ARG A 18 -7.33 -7.79 4.12
C ARG A 18 -6.23 -8.29 3.18
N GLY A 19 -5.20 -7.46 2.99
CA GLY A 19 -3.93 -7.93 2.44
C GLY A 19 -3.70 -7.76 0.94
N GLY A 20 -4.48 -6.92 0.26
CA GLY A 20 -4.24 -6.57 -1.15
C GLY A 20 -4.71 -7.62 -2.16
N TYR A 21 -5.36 -8.69 -1.71
CA TYR A 21 -6.14 -9.57 -2.57
C TYR A 21 -7.34 -8.82 -3.16
N GLY A 22 -7.73 -9.18 -4.37
CA GLY A 22 -8.86 -8.55 -5.05
C GLY A 22 -8.64 -7.06 -5.33
N MET A 23 -7.46 -6.67 -5.83
CA MET A 23 -7.12 -5.30 -6.22
C MET A 23 -6.80 -5.23 -7.71
N LEU A 24 -7.37 -4.27 -8.42
CA LEU A 24 -7.05 -3.93 -9.80
C LEU A 24 -6.12 -2.70 -9.81
N MET A 25 -4.89 -2.86 -10.30
CA MET A 25 -3.97 -1.75 -10.57
C MET A 25 -4.10 -1.37 -12.05
N GLY A 26 -4.81 -0.28 -12.35
CA GLY A 26 -5.17 0.02 -13.74
C GLY A 26 -3.99 0.26 -14.67
N SER A 27 -2.84 0.72 -14.16
CA SER A 27 -1.61 0.89 -14.95
C SER A 27 -0.94 -0.42 -15.38
N ALA A 28 -1.33 -1.56 -14.78
CA ALA A 28 -0.72 -2.87 -15.03
C ALA A 28 -1.74 -3.93 -15.47
N ALA A 29 -3.03 -3.59 -15.49
CA ALA A 29 -4.11 -4.51 -15.82
C ALA A 29 -4.33 -4.61 -17.33
N THR A 30 -4.73 -5.78 -17.81
CA THR A 30 -5.13 -5.96 -19.21
C THR A 30 -6.53 -5.41 -19.47
N PRO A 31 -6.90 -5.12 -20.73
CA PRO A 31 -8.27 -4.72 -21.07
C PRO A 31 -9.33 -5.71 -20.58
N GLU A 32 -9.07 -7.00 -20.68
CA GLU A 32 -9.99 -8.07 -20.25
C GLU A 32 -10.17 -8.07 -18.73
N GLU A 33 -9.09 -7.88 -17.98
CA GLU A 33 -9.13 -7.75 -16.52
C GLU A 33 -9.95 -6.52 -16.11
N ILE A 34 -9.74 -5.38 -16.78
CA ILE A 34 -10.50 -4.15 -16.52
C ILE A 34 -11.99 -4.36 -16.77
N VAL A 35 -12.38 -5.01 -17.89
CA VAL A 35 -13.78 -5.29 -18.21
C VAL A 35 -14.42 -6.18 -17.15
N LYS A 36 -13.75 -7.28 -16.79
CA LYS A 36 -14.23 -8.21 -15.76
C LYS A 36 -14.40 -7.52 -14.41
N TYR A 37 -13.39 -6.75 -14.00
CA TYR A 37 -13.38 -6.09 -12.70
C TYR A 37 -14.40 -4.95 -12.64
N LYS A 38 -14.60 -4.21 -13.75
CA LYS A 38 -15.69 -3.23 -13.86
C LYS A 38 -17.06 -3.89 -13.70
N ALA A 39 -17.29 -5.04 -14.33
CA ALA A 39 -18.54 -5.77 -14.17
C ALA A 39 -18.79 -6.19 -12.71
N GLU A 40 -17.76 -6.66 -12.01
CA GLU A 40 -17.83 -7.01 -10.58
C GLU A 40 -18.18 -5.77 -9.73
N VAL A 41 -17.49 -4.65 -9.95
CA VAL A 41 -17.76 -3.39 -9.22
C VAL A 41 -19.19 -2.92 -9.43
N MET A 42 -19.73 -3.02 -10.65
CA MET A 42 -21.08 -2.57 -10.96
C MET A 42 -22.18 -3.39 -10.28
N GLN A 43 -21.91 -4.63 -9.85
CA GLN A 43 -22.87 -5.44 -9.10
C GLN A 43 -23.14 -4.86 -7.70
N ASN A 44 -22.10 -4.35 -7.03
CA ASN A 44 -22.23 -3.71 -5.72
C ASN A 44 -21.13 -2.66 -5.48
N PRO A 45 -21.26 -1.43 -6.04
CA PRO A 45 -20.21 -0.42 -6.00
C PRO A 45 -19.78 -0.01 -4.58
N ARG A 46 -20.69 -0.13 -3.59
CA ARG A 46 -20.42 0.21 -2.18
C ARG A 46 -19.35 -0.68 -1.54
N GLN A 47 -19.07 -1.85 -2.10
CA GLN A 47 -18.02 -2.75 -1.62
C GLN A 47 -16.63 -2.38 -2.13
N PHE A 48 -16.50 -1.33 -2.94
CA PHE A 48 -15.25 -0.96 -3.59
C PHE A 48 -14.88 0.49 -3.33
N ILE A 49 -13.57 0.75 -3.37
CA ILE A 49 -13.00 2.09 -3.37
C ILE A 49 -12.03 2.23 -4.53
N GLY A 50 -12.01 3.42 -5.14
CA GLY A 50 -11.02 3.84 -6.13
C GLY A 50 -10.09 4.88 -5.52
N GLN A 51 -8.79 4.72 -5.73
CA GLN A 51 -7.77 5.67 -5.26
C GLN A 51 -6.79 5.97 -6.41
N PRO A 52 -6.25 7.20 -6.52
CA PRO A 52 -5.15 7.46 -7.42
C PRO A 52 -3.95 6.56 -7.10
N ILE A 53 -3.22 6.13 -8.12
CA ILE A 53 -1.97 5.40 -7.93
C ILE A 53 -0.93 6.35 -7.35
N ILE A 54 -0.37 5.96 -6.20
CA ILE A 54 0.70 6.71 -5.52
C ILE A 54 1.99 5.91 -5.62
N SER A 55 3.06 6.58 -6.04
CA SER A 55 4.41 6.05 -5.98
C SER A 55 4.90 6.04 -4.54
N LEU A 56 4.95 4.85 -3.92
CA LEU A 56 5.55 4.66 -2.60
C LEU A 56 7.03 5.08 -2.60
N SER A 57 7.47 5.73 -1.52
CA SER A 57 8.88 5.98 -1.30
C SER A 57 9.68 4.67 -1.22
N SER A 58 10.98 4.73 -1.50
CA SER A 58 11.88 3.60 -1.35
C SER A 58 12.86 3.80 -0.21
N SER A 59 13.31 2.70 0.38
CA SER A 59 14.40 2.65 1.36
C SER A 59 15.44 1.63 0.92
N PRO A 60 16.75 1.86 1.15
CA PRO A 60 17.79 0.90 0.82
C PRO A 60 17.60 -0.44 1.55
N CYS A 61 17.69 -1.54 0.80
CA CYS A 61 17.71 -2.90 1.33
C CYS A 61 18.96 -3.60 0.85
N TYR A 62 19.69 -4.23 1.78
CA TYR A 62 20.86 -5.02 1.44
C TYR A 62 20.40 -6.42 1.00
N MET A 63 20.49 -6.69 -0.30
CA MET A 63 20.03 -7.92 -0.94
C MET A 63 21.14 -8.42 -1.85
N ASN A 64 21.47 -9.72 -1.78
CA ASN A 64 22.45 -10.35 -2.67
C ASN A 64 23.79 -9.59 -2.77
N GLY A 65 24.30 -9.10 -1.64
CA GLY A 65 25.57 -8.38 -1.56
C GLY A 65 25.55 -6.93 -2.06
N LYS A 66 24.38 -6.36 -2.37
CA LYS A 66 24.25 -4.98 -2.88
C LYS A 66 23.11 -4.24 -2.19
N LEU A 67 23.24 -2.92 -2.05
CA LEU A 67 22.14 -2.05 -1.65
C LEU A 67 21.23 -1.82 -2.85
N GLN A 68 19.95 -2.17 -2.72
CA GLN A 68 18.94 -1.96 -3.73
C GLN A 68 17.72 -1.24 -3.14
N PRO A 69 17.07 -0.32 -3.87
CA PRO A 69 15.86 0.32 -3.38
C PRO A 69 14.71 -0.69 -3.32
N ARG A 70 13.94 -0.64 -2.24
CA ARG A 70 12.65 -1.34 -2.11
C ARG A 70 11.58 -0.39 -1.61
N ARG A 71 10.36 -0.59 -2.10
CA ARG A 71 9.20 0.23 -1.71
C ARG A 71 8.84 -0.06 -0.27
N VAL A 72 8.52 0.99 0.47
CA VAL A 72 8.16 0.91 1.88
C VAL A 72 6.82 1.59 2.16
N ASP A 73 6.13 1.12 3.17
CA ASP A 73 5.09 1.88 3.84
C ASP A 73 5.32 1.92 5.35
N LEU A 74 4.81 2.97 5.98
CA LEU A 74 4.96 3.23 7.40
C LEU A 74 3.59 3.19 8.07
N ARG A 75 3.49 2.43 9.15
CA ARG A 75 2.33 2.41 10.05
C ARG A 75 2.73 2.97 11.41
N PRO A 76 2.49 4.27 11.67
CA PRO A 76 2.59 4.82 13.02
C PRO A 76 1.40 4.37 13.88
N TYR A 77 1.53 4.55 15.19
CA TYR A 77 0.47 4.23 16.15
C TYR A 77 0.07 5.48 16.93
N ALA A 78 -1.23 5.79 16.89
CA ALA A 78 -1.84 6.85 17.68
C ALA A 78 -2.53 6.23 18.90
N LEU A 79 -2.19 6.71 20.10
CA LEU A 79 -2.80 6.32 21.36
C LEU A 79 -3.83 7.39 21.75
N CYS A 80 -5.08 6.98 21.98
CA CYS A 80 -6.15 7.88 22.39
C CYS A 80 -6.52 7.59 23.85
N GLY A 81 -6.50 8.61 24.69
CA GLY A 81 -6.85 8.51 26.10
C GLY A 81 -7.53 9.78 26.63
N PRO A 82 -7.82 9.85 27.94
CA PRO A 82 -8.52 11.00 28.55
C PRO A 82 -7.86 12.36 28.30
N ASN A 83 -6.55 12.36 28.09
CA ASN A 83 -5.74 13.57 27.89
C ASN A 83 -5.52 13.92 26.40
N GLY A 84 -6.19 13.22 25.48
CA GLY A 84 -6.09 13.47 24.03
C GLY A 84 -5.42 12.34 23.26
N ILE A 85 -4.87 12.69 22.08
CA ILE A 85 -4.22 11.76 21.15
C ILE A 85 -2.72 12.01 21.17
N GLU A 86 -1.94 10.96 21.37
CA GLU A 86 -0.47 10.97 21.30
C GLU A 86 0.01 10.02 20.19
N ILE A 87 1.08 10.39 19.49
CA ILE A 87 1.71 9.54 18.47
C ILE A 87 2.99 8.95 19.05
N VAL A 88 3.12 7.63 19.01
CA VAL A 88 4.34 6.94 19.44
C VAL A 88 5.50 7.35 18.51
N PRO A 89 6.70 7.69 19.04
CA PRO A 89 7.87 8.02 18.24
C PRO A 89 8.48 6.76 17.59
N GLY A 90 7.72 6.14 16.71
CA GLY A 90 8.05 4.89 16.04
C GLY A 90 6.89 4.36 15.21
N GLY A 91 7.05 3.14 14.70
CA GLY A 91 6.02 2.50 13.90
C GLY A 91 6.51 1.22 13.24
N LEU A 92 5.59 0.53 12.57
CA LEU A 92 5.93 -0.62 11.74
C LEU A 92 6.24 -0.13 10.33
N THR A 93 7.51 -0.22 9.92
CA THR A 93 7.88 -0.06 8.51
C THR A 93 7.79 -1.42 7.83
N ARG A 94 7.00 -1.51 6.76
CA ARG A 94 6.92 -2.70 5.90
C ARG A 94 7.66 -2.46 4.60
N VAL A 95 8.20 -3.53 4.03
CA VAL A 95 9.06 -3.48 2.84
C VAL A 95 8.61 -4.51 1.82
N ALA A 96 8.46 -4.10 0.56
CA ALA A 96 8.25 -5.03 -0.55
C ALA A 96 9.59 -5.65 -0.93
N LEU A 97 9.86 -6.92 -0.58
CA LEU A 97 11.18 -7.52 -0.79
C LEU A 97 11.46 -7.88 -2.25
N ARG A 98 10.41 -8.21 -3.02
CA ARG A 98 10.50 -8.49 -4.45
C ARG A 98 10.84 -7.21 -5.22
N GLU A 99 11.83 -7.29 -6.09
CA GLU A 99 12.23 -6.17 -6.94
C GLU A 99 11.06 -5.68 -7.81
N GLY A 100 10.90 -4.35 -7.91
CA GLY A 100 9.81 -3.70 -8.63
C GLY A 100 8.42 -3.83 -7.99
N SER A 101 8.26 -4.62 -6.92
CA SER A 101 6.97 -4.82 -6.27
C SER A 101 6.52 -3.60 -5.46
N MET A 102 5.23 -3.32 -5.51
CA MET A 102 4.54 -2.35 -4.63
C MET A 102 3.85 -3.04 -3.44
N ILE A 103 3.90 -4.37 -3.39
CA ILE A 103 3.21 -5.18 -2.38
C ILE A 103 4.15 -5.34 -1.18
N VAL A 104 3.82 -4.64 -0.10
CA VAL A 104 4.56 -4.66 1.18
C VAL A 104 3.91 -5.60 2.21
N ASN A 105 2.82 -6.28 1.85
CA ASN A 105 2.10 -7.16 2.77
C ASN A 105 2.90 -8.43 3.07
N SER A 106 3.01 -8.81 4.36
CA SER A 106 3.83 -9.94 4.80
C SER A 106 3.34 -11.28 4.26
N SER A 107 2.02 -11.47 4.12
CA SER A 107 1.45 -12.69 3.54
C SER A 107 1.78 -12.91 2.06
N GLN A 108 2.39 -11.91 1.40
CA GLN A 108 2.79 -11.96 -0.01
C GLN A 108 4.29 -11.66 -0.20
N GLY A 109 5.11 -12.00 0.81
CA GLY A 109 6.57 -11.84 0.73
C GLY A 109 7.08 -10.45 1.11
N GLY A 110 6.28 -9.68 1.86
CA GLY A 110 6.73 -8.45 2.50
C GLY A 110 7.57 -8.72 3.75
N GLY A 111 8.56 -7.86 4.00
CA GLY A 111 9.36 -7.85 5.22
C GLY A 111 9.06 -6.63 6.09
N SER A 112 9.82 -6.47 7.17
CA SER A 112 9.77 -5.28 8.03
C SER A 112 11.15 -4.67 8.26
N LYS A 113 11.16 -3.39 8.60
CA LYS A 113 12.33 -2.65 9.07
C LYS A 113 12.00 -1.96 10.39
N ASP A 114 13.04 -1.73 11.18
CA ASP A 114 12.96 -0.82 12.30
C ASP A 114 12.70 0.62 11.82
N THR A 115 11.98 1.40 12.61
CA THR A 115 11.62 2.80 12.31
C THR A 115 12.24 3.71 13.35
N TRP A 116 13.29 4.44 12.95
CA TRP A 116 13.96 5.38 13.85
C TRP A 116 13.35 6.77 13.72
N VAL A 117 12.79 7.27 14.82
CA VAL A 117 12.41 8.67 14.98
C VAL A 117 13.50 9.34 15.80
N LEU A 118 14.22 10.27 15.18
CA LEU A 118 15.34 10.93 15.84
C LEU A 118 14.82 11.90 16.90
N SER A 119 15.43 11.86 18.09
CA SER A 119 15.24 12.89 19.10
C SER A 119 15.91 14.19 18.65
N PRO A 120 15.29 15.35 18.86
CA PRO A 120 15.95 16.64 18.65
C PRO A 120 17.06 16.92 19.67
N LEU A 121 17.17 16.11 20.73
CA LEU A 121 18.20 16.20 21.76
C LEU A 121 19.13 14.96 21.71
N PRO A 122 20.46 15.14 21.79
CA PRO A 122 21.45 14.07 21.76
C PRO A 122 21.40 13.15 22.98
#